data_AF-A0A1D3JE19-F1
#
_entry.id   AF-A0A1D3JE19-F1
#
_cell.length_a   1.000
_cell.length_b   1.000
_cell.length_c   1.000
_cell.angle_alpha   90.00
_cell.angle_beta   90.00
_cell.angle_gamma   90.00
#
_symmetry.space_group_name_H-M   'P 1'
#
loop_
_entity.id
_entity.type
_entity.pdbx_description
1 polymer ?
#
loop_
_entity_poly.entity_id
_entity_poly.type
_entity_poly.pdbx_seq_one_letter_code
_entity_poly.pdbx_strand_id
1 'polypeptide(L)'
;MADEAILLDGLLSLKFDNKLNKINGTCTNCASCYNYGKKLKNQFAFHLLCQRLVKNIEYVHSIIKIDGTGLKEKRYEDLIYWMHNNVNNMDDVTDKNEVNNVIKELIEVWGFVNGILKSSGKDSSHLCDTTKIELPLNFENMKQQKSMSDYCQNFNTLYTKITNNKPNCNIYHDYFEKTMKVYEDVFEKCHKTNADRSKCPSICKINTHDPNLIINKLRCDNIRSQKIQETLISEEQCNTDKGLLQSKLEQALVAAGNPEFNYSDPRSVILILFTFWGIFLTFIFLYKITPFSSWIRNNLQKKKIVRYNVNEEIDDESIYDYSGIVNTNMQNAGYNMSYNSDWNSSR
;
A
#
# COMPACT_ATOMS: atom_id res chain seq x y z
N MET A 1 -6.64 -26.36 -5.25
CA MET A 1 -5.72 -25.21 -5.03
C MET A 1 -6.40 -23.96 -4.43
N ALA A 2 -7.35 -23.29 -5.08
CA ALA A 2 -7.97 -22.08 -4.49
C ALA A 2 -8.75 -22.38 -3.20
N ASP A 3 -9.49 -23.49 -3.17
CA ASP A 3 -10.28 -23.92 -2.01
C ASP A 3 -9.39 -24.38 -0.84
N GLU A 4 -8.26 -25.03 -1.12
CA GLU A 4 -7.30 -25.45 -0.09
C GLU A 4 -6.61 -24.24 0.56
N ALA A 5 -6.27 -23.22 -0.23
CA ALA A 5 -5.70 -21.97 0.29
C ALA A 5 -6.68 -21.23 1.21
N ILE A 6 -7.99 -21.28 0.92
CA ILE A 6 -9.05 -20.73 1.78
C ILE A 6 -9.16 -21.53 3.08
N LEU A 7 -9.09 -22.86 3.00
CA LEU A 7 -9.19 -23.73 4.19
C LEU A 7 -7.97 -23.61 5.11
N LEU A 8 -6.79 -23.40 4.53
CA LEU A 8 -5.55 -23.13 5.26
C LEU A 8 -5.50 -21.71 5.86
N ASP A 9 -6.40 -20.80 5.51
CA ASP A 9 -6.59 -19.50 6.20
C ASP A 9 -7.03 -19.68 7.67
N GLY A 10 -7.41 -20.89 8.07
CA GLY A 10 -7.56 -21.26 9.47
C GLY A 10 -6.24 -21.31 10.27
N LEU A 11 -5.08 -21.34 9.60
CA LEU A 11 -3.76 -21.26 10.22
C LEU A 11 -3.36 -19.80 10.44
N LEU A 12 -3.04 -19.44 11.68
CA LEU A 12 -2.83 -18.05 12.08
C LEU A 12 -1.68 -17.35 11.37
N SER A 13 -0.60 -18.07 11.05
CA SER A 13 0.52 -17.46 10.31
C SER A 13 0.15 -17.18 8.86
N LEU A 14 -0.47 -18.15 8.17
CA LEU A 14 -0.88 -18.01 6.78
C LEU A 14 -1.94 -16.93 6.60
N LYS A 15 -2.90 -16.87 7.54
CA LYS A 15 -3.91 -15.81 7.58
C LYS A 15 -3.28 -14.42 7.68
N PHE A 16 -2.26 -14.29 8.53
CA PHE A 16 -1.55 -13.03 8.71
C PHE A 16 -0.77 -12.65 7.43
N ASP A 17 -0.04 -13.58 6.83
CA ASP A 17 0.69 -13.36 5.57
C ASP A 17 -0.25 -12.99 4.42
N ASN A 18 -1.39 -13.68 4.32
CA ASN A 18 -2.45 -13.36 3.36
C ASN A 18 -2.96 -11.93 3.53
N LYS A 19 -3.13 -11.47 4.79
CA LYS A 19 -3.54 -10.10 5.09
C LYS A 19 -2.47 -9.08 4.70
N LEU A 20 -1.20 -9.33 4.97
CA LEU A 20 -0.10 -8.45 4.52
C LEU A 20 -0.05 -8.30 3.00
N ASN A 21 -0.34 -9.39 2.27
CA ASN A 21 -0.33 -9.39 0.81
C ASN A 21 -1.54 -8.70 0.19
N LYS A 22 -2.72 -8.87 0.78
CA LYS A 22 -4.02 -8.42 0.25
C LYS A 22 -4.61 -7.25 1.03
N ILE A 23 -3.77 -6.46 1.70
CA ILE A 23 -4.27 -5.38 2.56
C ILE A 23 -5.09 -4.37 1.75
N ASN A 24 -6.32 -4.14 2.19
CA ASN A 24 -7.27 -3.24 1.55
C ASN A 24 -7.70 -2.13 2.53
N GLY A 25 -8.43 -1.14 2.00
CA GLY A 25 -8.91 -0.01 2.79
C GLY A 25 -8.05 1.26 2.66
N THR A 26 -8.47 2.28 3.41
CA THR A 26 -7.87 3.62 3.44
C THR A 26 -6.48 3.57 4.06
N CYS A 27 -5.56 4.37 3.53
CA CYS A 27 -4.24 4.54 4.13
C CYS A 27 -4.13 5.94 4.71
N THR A 28 -3.96 6.04 6.03
CA THR A 28 -3.94 7.35 6.69
C THR A 28 -2.62 8.06 6.42
N ASN A 29 -1.52 7.32 6.45
CA ASN A 29 -0.19 7.89 6.40
C ASN A 29 0.55 7.69 5.07
N CYS A 30 -0.11 7.16 4.01
CA CYS A 30 0.57 6.85 2.74
C CYS A 30 1.18 8.06 2.03
N ALA A 31 0.69 9.27 2.32
CA ALA A 31 1.27 10.50 1.79
C ALA A 31 2.73 10.69 2.22
N SER A 32 3.17 10.06 3.32
CA SER A 32 4.57 10.11 3.78
C SER A 32 5.54 9.55 2.74
N CYS A 33 5.11 8.56 1.95
CA CYS A 33 5.95 7.87 0.96
C CYS A 33 6.57 8.82 -0.08
N TYR A 34 5.87 9.90 -0.45
CA TYR A 34 6.34 10.85 -1.46
C TYR A 34 7.54 11.70 -1.00
N ASN A 35 7.87 11.66 0.29
CA ASN A 35 9.03 12.36 0.84
C ASN A 35 10.33 11.56 0.70
N TYR A 36 10.24 10.25 0.39
CA TYR A 36 11.36 9.31 0.41
C TYR A 36 11.65 8.73 -0.98
N GLY A 37 12.77 8.02 -1.11
CA GLY A 37 13.10 7.27 -2.32
C GLY A 37 13.49 8.11 -3.55
N LYS A 38 13.70 9.43 -3.40
CA LYS A 38 14.02 10.35 -4.51
C LYS A 38 15.32 10.02 -5.26
N LYS A 39 16.22 9.25 -4.62
CA LYS A 39 17.52 8.84 -5.15
C LYS A 39 17.56 7.39 -5.63
N LEU A 40 16.45 6.65 -5.48
CA LEU A 40 16.34 5.25 -5.91
C LEU A 40 16.17 5.17 -7.42
N LYS A 41 16.63 4.08 -8.02
CA LYS A 41 16.57 3.89 -9.48
C LYS A 41 15.14 3.83 -9.98
N ASN A 42 14.27 3.08 -9.28
CA ASN A 42 12.85 2.99 -9.60
C ASN A 42 11.99 3.60 -8.47
N GLN A 43 11.81 4.91 -8.55
CA GLN A 43 11.00 5.67 -7.61
C GLN A 43 9.51 5.24 -7.63
N PHE A 44 8.98 4.86 -8.80
CA PHE A 44 7.58 4.45 -8.93
C PHE A 44 7.31 3.14 -8.19
N ALA A 45 8.13 2.11 -8.41
CA ALA A 45 8.03 0.83 -7.70
C ALA A 45 8.24 0.99 -6.19
N PHE A 46 9.20 1.85 -5.80
CA PHE A 46 9.40 2.21 -4.39
C PHE A 46 8.12 2.80 -3.79
N HIS A 47 7.51 3.81 -4.42
CA HIS A 47 6.29 4.43 -3.88
C HIS A 47 5.14 3.43 -3.75
N LEU A 48 4.97 2.53 -4.72
CA LEU A 48 3.93 1.51 -4.67
C LEU A 48 4.14 0.54 -3.50
N LEU A 49 5.38 0.06 -3.30
CA LEU A 49 5.68 -0.80 -2.15
C LEU A 49 5.57 -0.04 -0.84
N CYS A 50 6.07 1.20 -0.78
CA CYS A 50 6.00 2.05 0.40
C CYS A 50 4.55 2.22 0.87
N GLN A 51 3.62 2.50 -0.03
CA GLN A 51 2.21 2.64 0.34
C GLN A 51 1.63 1.34 0.93
N ARG A 52 2.00 0.18 0.37
CA ARG A 52 1.61 -1.13 0.92
C ARG A 52 2.22 -1.36 2.30
N LEU A 53 3.50 -1.00 2.48
CA LEU A 53 4.19 -1.09 3.76
C LEU A 53 3.52 -0.21 4.83
N VAL A 54 3.18 1.05 4.51
CA VAL A 54 2.51 1.95 5.46
C VAL A 54 1.17 1.38 5.93
N LYS A 55 0.35 0.82 5.02
CA LYS A 55 -0.88 0.12 5.40
C LYS A 55 -0.58 -1.07 6.32
N ASN A 56 0.44 -1.86 6.00
CA ASN A 56 0.83 -3.01 6.80
C ASN A 56 1.33 -2.61 8.20
N ILE A 57 2.04 -1.49 8.34
CA ILE A 57 2.45 -0.94 9.65
C ILE A 57 1.22 -0.58 10.49
N GLU A 58 0.25 0.13 9.91
CA GLU A 58 -1.00 0.49 10.59
C GLU A 58 -1.82 -0.74 11.00
N TYR A 59 -1.87 -1.76 10.13
CA TYR A 59 -2.52 -3.04 10.42
C TYR A 59 -1.80 -3.83 11.52
N VAL A 60 -0.47 -3.93 11.46
CA VAL A 60 0.33 -4.63 12.48
C VAL A 60 0.15 -3.98 13.85
N HIS A 61 0.17 -2.66 13.93
CA HIS A 61 -0.14 -1.94 15.17
C HIS A 61 -1.53 -2.30 15.71
N SER A 62 -2.52 -2.35 14.82
CA SER A 62 -3.92 -2.63 15.18
C SER A 62 -4.14 -4.10 15.61
N ILE A 63 -3.51 -5.07 14.94
CA ILE A 63 -3.68 -6.49 15.27
C ILE A 63 -2.92 -6.88 16.53
N ILE A 64 -1.77 -6.28 16.84
CA ILE A 64 -1.06 -6.53 18.11
C ILE A 64 -1.92 -6.14 19.30
N LYS A 65 -2.72 -5.06 19.18
CA LYS A 65 -3.71 -4.68 20.20
C LYS A 65 -4.77 -5.76 20.43
N ILE A 66 -5.14 -6.51 19.39
CA ILE A 66 -6.21 -7.53 19.43
C ILE A 66 -5.65 -8.88 19.88
N ASP A 67 -4.55 -9.31 19.28
CA ASP A 67 -3.88 -10.60 19.50
C ASP A 67 -3.09 -10.63 20.82
N GLY A 68 -2.79 -9.46 21.39
CA GLY A 68 -1.95 -9.30 22.57
C GLY A 68 -0.47 -9.14 22.24
N THR A 69 0.27 -8.56 23.20
CA THR A 69 1.70 -8.23 23.03
C THR A 69 2.60 -9.45 22.89
N GLY A 70 2.15 -10.65 23.27
CA GLY A 70 2.91 -11.90 23.12
C GLY A 70 3.24 -12.28 21.67
N LEU A 71 2.44 -11.81 20.69
CA LEU A 71 2.71 -12.03 19.26
C LEU A 71 3.44 -10.86 18.59
N LYS A 72 3.71 -9.77 19.31
CA LYS A 72 4.33 -8.55 18.77
C LYS A 72 5.63 -8.83 18.02
N GLU A 73 6.55 -9.55 18.66
CA GLU A 73 7.86 -9.85 18.09
C GLU A 73 7.73 -10.64 16.78
N LYS A 74 6.87 -11.65 16.75
CA LYS A 74 6.59 -12.41 15.53
C LYS A 74 5.99 -11.52 14.43
N ARG A 75 4.98 -10.70 14.75
CA ARG A 75 4.36 -9.80 13.74
C ARG A 75 5.36 -8.80 13.18
N TYR A 76 6.28 -8.34 14.03
CA TYR A 76 7.38 -7.48 13.62
C TYR A 76 8.31 -8.19 12.64
N GLU A 77 8.81 -9.37 12.98
CA GLU A 77 9.69 -10.19 12.13
C GLU A 77 9.03 -10.57 10.81
N ASP A 78 7.77 -10.98 10.83
CA ASP A 78 6.98 -11.29 9.63
C ASP A 78 6.87 -10.08 8.70
N LEU A 79 6.67 -8.87 9.25
CA LEU A 79 6.58 -7.64 8.46
C LEU A 79 7.93 -7.27 7.84
N ILE A 80 9.05 -7.42 8.55
CA ILE A 80 10.39 -7.19 7.99
C ILE A 80 10.66 -8.21 6.88
N TYR A 81 10.33 -9.49 7.08
CA TYR A 81 10.45 -10.51 6.04
C TYR A 81 9.61 -10.17 4.82
N TRP A 82 8.34 -9.81 5.02
CA TRP A 82 7.44 -9.40 3.94
C TRP A 82 8.01 -8.22 3.15
N MET A 83 8.53 -7.20 3.85
CA MET A 83 9.15 -6.03 3.23
C MET A 83 10.34 -6.46 2.35
N HIS A 84 11.30 -7.21 2.91
CA HIS A 84 12.49 -7.66 2.18
C HIS A 84 12.12 -8.56 0.99
N ASN A 85 11.18 -9.49 1.16
CA ASN A 85 10.70 -10.35 0.08
C ASN A 85 10.08 -9.53 -1.06
N ASN A 86 9.28 -8.50 -0.76
CA ASN A 86 8.70 -7.67 -1.81
C ASN A 86 9.75 -6.79 -2.52
N VAL A 87 10.80 -6.34 -1.81
CA VAL A 87 11.92 -5.63 -2.44
C VAL A 87 12.68 -6.53 -3.42
N ASN A 88 12.97 -7.78 -3.02
CA ASN A 88 13.66 -8.75 -3.87
C ASN A 88 12.86 -9.18 -5.11
N ASN A 89 11.54 -9.01 -5.09
CA ASN A 89 10.65 -9.33 -6.21
C ASN A 89 10.29 -8.12 -7.08
N MET A 90 10.96 -6.97 -6.91
CA MET A 90 10.78 -5.83 -7.81
C MET A 90 11.52 -6.07 -9.14
N ASP A 91 10.85 -5.86 -10.26
CA ASP A 91 11.35 -6.14 -11.62
C ASP A 91 12.69 -5.43 -11.97
N ASP A 92 13.02 -4.33 -11.30
CA ASP A 92 14.20 -3.50 -11.59
C ASP A 92 15.30 -3.53 -10.50
N VAL A 93 15.13 -4.33 -9.45
CA VAL A 93 16.10 -4.40 -8.34
C VAL A 93 17.03 -5.59 -8.54
N THR A 94 18.08 -5.40 -9.34
CA THR A 94 19.00 -6.47 -9.76
C THR A 94 20.30 -6.54 -8.96
N ASP A 95 20.66 -5.47 -8.24
CA ASP A 95 21.89 -5.42 -7.43
C ASP A 95 21.59 -5.31 -5.93
N LYS A 96 22.41 -5.98 -5.11
CA LYS A 96 22.28 -6.01 -3.64
C LYS A 96 22.36 -4.63 -3.00
N ASN A 97 23.11 -3.68 -3.58
CA ASN A 97 23.17 -2.33 -3.04
C ASN A 97 21.84 -1.59 -3.22
N GLU A 98 21.16 -1.79 -4.36
CA GLU A 98 19.85 -1.18 -4.58
C GLU A 98 18.81 -1.77 -3.62
N VAL A 99 18.82 -3.10 -3.40
CA VAL A 99 17.98 -3.75 -2.37
C VAL A 99 18.17 -3.08 -1.01
N ASN A 100 19.42 -2.90 -0.58
CA ASN A 100 19.72 -2.28 0.71
C ASN A 100 19.29 -0.82 0.77
N ASN A 101 19.45 -0.04 -0.31
CA ASN A 101 19.01 1.35 -0.38
C ASN A 101 17.49 1.46 -0.28
N VAL A 102 16.75 0.62 -1.02
CA VAL A 102 15.29 0.57 -0.96
C VAL A 102 14.83 0.21 0.45
N ILE A 103 15.40 -0.84 1.06
CA ILE A 103 15.06 -1.25 2.43
C ILE A 103 15.35 -0.12 3.43
N LYS A 104 16.49 0.57 3.29
CA LYS A 104 16.83 1.70 4.16
C LYS A 104 15.79 2.81 4.10
N GLU A 105 15.37 3.21 2.89
CA GLU A 105 14.33 4.23 2.70
C GLU A 105 12.97 3.76 3.27
N LEU A 106 12.63 2.48 3.14
CA LEU A 106 11.41 1.92 3.74
C LEU A 106 11.44 1.91 5.27
N ILE A 107 12.61 1.65 5.88
CA ILE A 107 12.81 1.72 7.35
C ILE A 107 12.65 3.16 7.84
N GLU A 108 13.17 4.14 7.10
CA GLU A 108 12.99 5.58 7.41
C GLU A 108 11.50 5.97 7.40
N VAL A 109 10.74 5.54 6.38
CA VAL A 109 9.29 5.73 6.31
C VAL A 109 8.62 5.08 7.53
N TRP A 110 9.00 3.86 7.88
CA TRP A 110 8.43 3.16 9.04
C TRP A 110 8.68 3.93 10.34
N GLY A 111 9.90 4.41 10.57
CA GLY A 111 10.24 5.26 11.71
C GLY A 111 9.36 6.52 11.78
N PHE A 112 9.15 7.19 10.65
CA PHE A 112 8.28 8.36 10.55
C PHE A 112 6.81 8.02 10.89
N VAL A 113 6.27 6.93 10.34
CA VAL A 113 4.91 6.46 10.64
C VAL A 113 4.76 6.12 12.12
N ASN A 114 5.73 5.44 12.73
CA ASN A 114 5.75 5.18 14.17
C ASN A 114 5.66 6.48 14.98
N GLY A 115 6.36 7.54 14.54
CA GLY A 115 6.29 8.88 15.14
C GLY A 115 4.88 9.46 15.09
N ILE A 116 4.21 9.40 13.93
CA ILE A 116 2.80 9.85 13.81
C ILE A 116 1.88 9.03 14.71
N LEU A 117 2.01 7.70 14.69
CA LEU A 117 1.17 6.82 15.51
C LEU A 117 1.33 7.15 16.99
N LYS A 118 2.57 7.36 17.47
CA LYS A 118 2.87 7.78 18.84
C LYS A 118 2.22 9.13 19.19
N SER A 119 2.38 10.14 18.33
CA SER A 119 1.80 11.47 18.54
C SER A 119 0.27 11.50 18.50
N SER A 120 -0.35 10.55 17.78
CA SER A 120 -1.82 10.39 17.75
C SER A 120 -2.41 9.72 19.01
N GLY A 121 -1.59 9.50 20.05
CA GLY A 121 -2.02 8.89 21.31
C GLY A 121 -2.20 7.37 21.24
N LYS A 122 -1.68 6.71 20.20
CA LYS A 122 -1.70 5.24 20.13
C LYS A 122 -0.66 4.65 21.09
N ASP A 123 -1.02 3.52 21.69
CA ASP A 123 -0.15 2.82 22.64
C ASP A 123 1.19 2.45 21.99
N SER A 124 2.27 2.97 22.59
CA SER A 124 3.65 2.71 22.19
C SER A 124 4.06 1.26 22.38
N SER A 125 3.39 0.51 23.26
CA SER A 125 3.68 -0.90 23.51
C SER A 125 3.43 -1.77 22.27
N HIS A 126 2.58 -1.31 21.33
CA HIS A 126 2.28 -2.01 20.08
C HIS A 126 3.16 -1.56 18.90
N LEU A 127 4.00 -0.53 19.08
CA LEU A 127 4.90 -0.06 18.04
C LEU A 127 6.08 -1.00 17.86
N CYS A 128 6.43 -1.24 16.61
CA CYS A 128 7.58 -2.02 16.20
C CYS A 128 8.81 -1.12 16.10
N ASP A 129 9.86 -1.43 16.85
CA ASP A 129 11.04 -0.55 16.98
C ASP A 129 12.04 -0.77 15.84
N THR A 130 11.99 0.14 14.86
CA THR A 130 12.82 0.10 13.65
C THR A 130 14.32 0.26 13.93
N THR A 131 14.72 0.75 15.10
CA THR A 131 16.15 0.88 15.46
C THR A 131 16.83 -0.47 15.65
N LYS A 132 16.04 -1.53 15.85
CA LYS A 132 16.52 -2.92 15.96
C LYS A 132 16.79 -3.58 14.60
N ILE A 133 16.50 -2.89 13.49
CA ILE A 133 16.72 -3.44 12.14
C ILE A 133 18.16 -3.13 11.74
N GLU A 134 19.03 -4.14 11.81
CA GLU A 134 20.42 -4.03 11.40
C GLU A 134 20.57 -4.35 9.90
N LEU A 135 21.13 -3.42 9.13
CA LEU A 135 21.43 -3.59 7.71
C LEU A 135 22.89 -4.04 7.49
N PRO A 136 23.17 -4.85 6.44
CA PRO A 136 22.24 -5.41 5.46
C PRO A 136 21.44 -6.59 6.03
N LEU A 137 20.18 -6.72 5.59
CA LEU A 137 19.33 -7.83 6.02
C LEU A 137 19.81 -9.16 5.42
N ASN A 138 19.90 -10.20 6.24
CA ASN A 138 20.16 -11.56 5.77
C ASN A 138 18.84 -12.27 5.43
N PHE A 139 18.46 -12.25 4.14
CA PHE A 139 17.19 -12.82 3.68
C PHE A 139 17.02 -14.30 4.01
N GLU A 140 18.06 -15.12 3.81
CA GLU A 140 17.98 -16.56 4.07
C GLU A 140 17.80 -16.86 5.55
N ASN A 141 18.52 -16.14 6.43
CA ASN A 141 18.32 -16.27 7.87
C ASN A 141 16.89 -15.86 8.26
N MET A 142 16.37 -14.76 7.72
CA MET A 142 14.99 -14.33 8.00
C MET A 142 13.96 -15.34 7.50
N LYS A 143 14.16 -15.92 6.31
CA LYS A 143 13.30 -16.96 5.75
C LYS A 143 13.25 -18.19 6.65
N GLN A 144 14.39 -18.60 7.18
CA GLN A 144 14.47 -19.71 8.13
C GLN A 144 13.79 -19.38 9.47
N GLN A 145 14.05 -18.20 10.03
CA GLN A 145 13.41 -17.72 11.26
C GLN A 145 11.88 -17.67 11.12
N LYS A 146 11.41 -17.11 10.01
CA LYS A 146 9.98 -17.08 9.67
C LYS A 146 9.40 -18.49 9.62
N SER A 147 10.04 -19.40 8.85
CA SER A 147 9.57 -20.79 8.71
C SER A 147 9.42 -21.49 10.07
N MET A 148 10.43 -21.36 10.94
CA MET A 148 10.37 -21.91 12.31
C MET A 148 9.21 -21.30 13.11
N SER A 149 9.10 -19.96 13.11
CA SER A 149 8.07 -19.25 13.86
C SER A 149 6.64 -19.60 13.38
N ASP A 150 6.46 -19.79 12.07
CA ASP A 150 5.20 -20.16 11.44
C ASP A 150 4.80 -21.59 11.80
N TYR A 151 5.76 -22.52 11.80
CA TYR A 151 5.55 -23.89 12.28
C TYR A 151 5.05 -23.90 13.73
N CYS A 152 5.78 -23.25 14.65
CA CYS A 152 5.41 -23.20 16.07
C CYS A 152 4.06 -22.51 16.30
N GLN A 153 3.78 -21.39 15.61
CA GLN A 153 2.49 -20.69 15.72
C GLN A 153 1.30 -21.57 15.29
N ASN A 154 1.48 -22.34 14.22
CA ASN A 154 0.41 -23.15 13.66
C ASN A 154 0.22 -24.50 14.37
N PHE A 155 1.22 -24.95 15.11
CA PHE A 155 1.27 -26.30 15.69
C PHE A 155 0.02 -26.68 16.49
N ASN A 156 -0.45 -25.82 17.40
CA ASN A 156 -1.64 -26.10 18.21
C ASN A 156 -2.92 -26.25 17.36
N THR A 157 -3.02 -25.46 16.29
CA THR A 157 -4.13 -25.55 15.34
C THR A 157 -4.05 -26.86 14.57
N LEU A 158 -2.87 -27.21 14.06
CA LEU A 158 -2.62 -28.48 13.37
C LEU A 158 -2.93 -29.67 14.28
N TYR A 159 -2.40 -29.68 15.50
CA TYR A 159 -2.69 -30.70 16.50
C TYR A 159 -4.19 -30.87 16.69
N THR A 160 -4.92 -29.77 16.92
CA THR A 160 -6.37 -29.83 17.16
C THR A 160 -7.15 -30.33 15.95
N LYS A 161 -6.78 -29.92 14.73
CA LYS A 161 -7.47 -30.29 13.50
C LYS A 161 -7.21 -31.74 13.11
N ILE A 162 -5.99 -32.22 13.30
CA ILE A 162 -5.52 -33.54 12.87
C ILE A 162 -5.86 -34.64 13.88
N THR A 163 -5.75 -34.36 15.18
CA THR A 163 -5.95 -35.38 16.23
C THR A 163 -7.41 -35.55 16.66
N ASN A 164 -8.31 -34.63 16.26
CA ASN A 164 -9.73 -34.70 16.60
C ASN A 164 -10.63 -34.98 15.39
N ASN A 165 -10.07 -35.45 14.27
CA ASN A 165 -10.79 -35.77 13.04
C ASN A 165 -11.76 -34.66 12.59
N LYS A 166 -11.29 -33.41 12.58
CA LYS A 166 -12.13 -32.27 12.19
C LYS A 166 -12.35 -32.27 10.66
N PRO A 167 -13.39 -31.57 10.16
CA PRO A 167 -13.53 -31.34 8.72
C PRO A 167 -12.23 -30.84 8.11
N ASN A 168 -11.92 -31.33 6.90
CA ASN A 168 -10.70 -31.00 6.15
C ASN A 168 -9.39 -31.49 6.80
N CYS A 169 -9.46 -32.54 7.63
CA CYS A 169 -8.31 -33.16 8.29
C CYS A 169 -7.13 -33.41 7.34
N ASN A 170 -7.40 -33.97 6.16
CA ASN A 170 -6.39 -34.28 5.14
C ASN A 170 -5.62 -33.04 4.68
N ILE A 171 -6.29 -31.90 4.49
CA ILE A 171 -5.63 -30.65 4.05
C ILE A 171 -4.65 -30.14 5.13
N TYR A 172 -5.05 -30.20 6.39
CA TYR A 172 -4.15 -29.83 7.50
C TYR A 172 -3.01 -30.84 7.67
N HIS A 173 -3.29 -32.13 7.43
CA HIS A 173 -2.30 -33.19 7.45
C HIS A 173 -1.24 -32.99 6.36
N ASP A 174 -1.64 -32.75 5.11
CA ASP A 174 -0.73 -32.50 3.99
C ASP A 174 0.14 -31.27 4.23
N TYR A 175 -0.42 -30.21 4.83
CA TYR A 175 0.33 -29.06 5.27
C TYR A 175 1.33 -29.40 6.38
N PHE A 176 0.90 -30.19 7.37
CA PHE A 176 1.74 -30.65 8.46
C PHE A 176 2.92 -31.48 7.94
N GLU A 177 2.70 -32.44 7.04
CA GLU A 177 3.78 -33.23 6.43
C GLU A 177 4.82 -32.34 5.74
N LYS A 178 4.37 -31.33 4.98
CA LYS A 178 5.26 -30.39 4.28
C LYS A 178 6.10 -29.52 5.24
N THR A 179 5.55 -29.20 6.41
CA THR A 179 6.18 -28.30 7.38
C THR A 179 6.87 -29.03 8.52
N MET A 180 6.65 -30.33 8.70
CA MET A 180 7.23 -31.12 9.77
C MET A 180 8.76 -31.13 9.74
N LYS A 181 9.37 -31.14 8.55
CA LYS A 181 10.83 -31.02 8.38
C LYS A 181 11.43 -29.75 9.00
N VAL A 182 10.63 -28.68 9.13
CA VAL A 182 11.06 -27.42 9.76
C VAL A 182 11.35 -27.65 11.25
N TYR A 183 10.75 -28.66 11.88
CA TYR A 183 11.02 -28.97 13.27
C TYR A 183 12.48 -29.37 13.52
N GLU A 184 13.19 -29.94 12.54
CA GLU A 184 14.61 -30.25 12.71
C GLU A 184 15.43 -28.98 13.02
N ASP A 185 15.15 -27.90 12.28
CA ASP A 185 15.75 -26.58 12.53
C ASP A 185 15.34 -26.02 13.89
N VAL A 186 14.05 -26.14 14.26
CA VAL A 186 13.55 -25.71 15.57
C VAL A 186 14.26 -26.48 16.68
N PHE A 187 14.37 -27.80 16.54
CA PHE A 187 15.00 -28.66 17.53
C PHE A 187 16.47 -28.28 17.71
N GLU A 188 17.24 -28.25 16.63
CA GLU A 188 18.67 -27.96 16.66
C GLU A 188 18.98 -26.57 17.22
N LYS A 189 18.18 -25.55 16.87
CA LYS A 189 18.43 -24.16 17.27
C LYS A 189 17.79 -23.74 18.59
N CYS A 190 16.70 -24.38 19.00
CA CYS A 190 15.93 -23.97 20.18
C CYS A 190 15.98 -24.98 21.33
N HIS A 191 15.99 -26.28 21.03
CA HIS A 191 15.70 -27.32 22.02
C HIS A 191 16.87 -28.25 22.34
N LYS A 192 17.86 -28.36 21.44
CA LYS A 192 19.07 -29.16 21.65
C LYS A 192 19.83 -28.67 22.89
N THR A 193 20.43 -29.62 23.60
CA THR A 193 21.32 -29.32 24.73
C THR A 193 22.44 -28.39 24.26
N ASN A 194 22.63 -27.26 24.95
CA ASN A 194 23.57 -26.18 24.63
C ASN A 194 23.23 -25.30 23.41
N ALA A 195 22.00 -25.36 22.89
CA ALA A 195 21.57 -24.44 21.85
C ALA A 195 21.55 -22.98 22.35
N ASP A 196 22.02 -22.06 21.52
CA ASP A 196 21.91 -20.62 21.75
C ASP A 196 20.47 -20.15 21.51
N ARG A 197 19.65 -20.23 22.57
CA ARG A 197 18.23 -19.88 22.54
C ARG A 197 17.95 -18.42 22.23
N SER A 198 18.97 -17.55 22.21
CA SER A 198 18.80 -16.16 21.78
C SER A 198 18.38 -16.05 20.31
N LYS A 199 18.74 -17.04 19.49
CA LYS A 199 18.42 -17.11 18.05
C LYS A 199 17.10 -17.84 17.77
N CYS A 200 16.38 -18.26 18.80
CA CYS A 200 15.12 -18.97 18.66
C CYS A 200 13.95 -17.98 18.55
N PRO A 201 13.02 -18.16 17.59
CA PRO A 201 11.77 -17.39 17.59
C PRO A 201 11.08 -17.54 18.93
N SER A 202 10.58 -16.44 19.51
CA SER A 202 10.03 -16.47 20.87
C SER A 202 8.91 -17.49 21.06
N ILE A 203 8.08 -17.71 20.04
CA ILE A 203 7.01 -18.72 20.06
C ILE A 203 7.53 -20.16 20.05
N CYS A 204 8.77 -20.38 19.60
CA CYS A 204 9.41 -21.69 19.54
C CYS A 204 10.28 -21.99 20.77
N LYS A 205 10.41 -21.09 21.74
CA LYS A 205 11.32 -21.30 22.89
C LYS A 205 10.90 -22.45 23.80
N ILE A 206 9.61 -22.80 23.82
CA ILE A 206 9.06 -23.88 24.64
C ILE A 206 8.98 -25.16 23.80
N ASN A 207 9.47 -26.27 24.34
CA ASN A 207 9.46 -27.58 23.66
C ASN A 207 8.07 -28.25 23.72
N THR A 208 7.08 -27.62 23.12
CA THR A 208 5.68 -28.12 23.02
C THR A 208 5.27 -28.45 21.58
N HIS A 209 6.20 -28.35 20.64
CA HIS A 209 5.93 -28.39 19.20
C HIS A 209 6.53 -29.63 18.51
N ASP A 210 6.80 -30.69 19.27
CA ASP A 210 7.32 -31.96 18.74
C ASP A 210 6.28 -32.61 17.79
N PRO A 211 6.62 -32.83 16.51
CA PRO A 211 5.76 -33.50 15.53
C PRO A 211 5.17 -34.83 16.02
N ASN A 212 5.90 -35.58 16.85
CA ASN A 212 5.46 -36.87 17.38
C ASN A 212 4.16 -36.76 18.18
N LEU A 213 3.87 -35.58 18.76
CA LEU A 213 2.61 -35.34 19.47
C LEU A 213 1.40 -35.43 18.53
N ILE A 214 1.56 -35.04 17.26
CA ILE A 214 0.53 -35.14 16.23
C ILE A 214 0.54 -36.55 15.62
N ILE A 215 1.71 -37.07 15.24
CA ILE A 215 1.87 -38.39 14.59
C ILE A 215 1.24 -39.49 15.44
N ASN A 216 1.57 -39.53 16.75
CA ASN A 216 1.10 -40.58 17.65
C ASN A 216 -0.41 -40.51 17.96
N LYS A 217 -1.07 -39.39 17.61
CA LYS A 217 -2.49 -39.14 17.86
C LYS A 217 -3.27 -38.85 16.59
N LEU A 218 -2.73 -39.23 15.43
CA LEU A 218 -3.37 -39.02 14.13
C LEU A 218 -4.75 -39.71 14.09
N ARG A 219 -5.81 -38.95 13.78
CA ARG A 219 -7.19 -39.48 13.69
C ARG A 219 -7.93 -39.08 12.41
N CYS A 220 -7.23 -38.71 11.35
CA CYS A 220 -7.90 -38.36 10.10
C CYS A 220 -8.42 -39.63 9.39
N ASP A 221 -9.73 -39.86 9.43
CA ASP A 221 -10.36 -41.08 8.90
C ASP A 221 -10.18 -41.24 7.37
N ASN A 222 -9.94 -40.13 6.66
CA ASN A 222 -9.84 -40.09 5.19
C ASN A 222 -8.41 -40.14 4.63
N ILE A 223 -7.35 -40.32 5.43
CA ILE A 223 -5.98 -40.46 4.87
C ILE A 223 -5.85 -41.77 4.08
N ARG A 224 -6.56 -42.82 4.51
CA ARG A 224 -6.51 -44.15 3.88
C ARG A 224 -7.29 -44.22 2.56
N SER A 225 -8.32 -43.40 2.37
CA SER A 225 -9.12 -43.36 1.14
C SER A 225 -8.50 -42.52 0.03
N GLN A 226 -7.74 -41.48 0.37
CA GLN A 226 -7.09 -40.60 -0.61
C GLN A 226 -5.83 -41.22 -1.24
N LYS A 227 -5.05 -41.99 -0.46
CA LYS A 227 -3.89 -42.74 -0.98
C LYS A 227 -4.27 -43.87 -1.95
N ILE A 228 -5.54 -44.29 -1.96
CA ILE A 228 -6.11 -45.27 -2.89
C ILE A 228 -6.72 -44.58 -4.13
N GLN A 229 -6.97 -43.26 -4.06
CA GLN A 229 -7.50 -42.45 -5.17
C GLN A 229 -6.44 -41.65 -5.95
N GLU A 230 -5.15 -41.84 -5.67
CA GLU A 230 -4.13 -41.67 -6.72
C GLU A 230 -4.19 -42.90 -7.66
N THR A 231 -5.37 -43.16 -8.22
CA THR A 231 -5.47 -43.93 -9.45
C THR A 231 -4.77 -43.10 -10.52
N LEU A 232 -3.56 -43.53 -10.85
CA LEU A 232 -2.81 -43.14 -12.05
C LEU A 232 -3.79 -42.91 -13.20
N ILE A 233 -4.07 -41.64 -13.50
CA ILE A 233 -4.74 -41.25 -14.73
C ILE A 233 -3.80 -41.68 -15.86
N SER A 234 -4.30 -42.34 -16.90
CA SER A 234 -3.44 -42.74 -18.01
C SER A 234 -2.80 -41.48 -18.63
N GLU A 235 -1.59 -41.62 -19.16
CA GLU A 235 -0.87 -40.52 -19.82
C GLU A 235 -1.72 -39.86 -20.92
N GLU A 236 -2.56 -40.65 -21.59
CA GLU A 236 -3.51 -40.21 -22.61
C GLU A 236 -4.58 -39.26 -22.05
N GLN A 237 -5.14 -39.57 -20.88
CA GLN A 237 -6.18 -38.76 -20.25
C GLN A 237 -5.59 -37.50 -19.62
N CYS A 238 -4.35 -37.56 -19.10
CA CYS A 238 -3.58 -36.38 -18.67
C CYS A 238 -3.29 -35.43 -19.85
N ASN A 239 -2.86 -35.96 -20.99
CA ASN A 239 -2.58 -35.17 -22.18
C ASN A 239 -3.85 -34.53 -22.76
N THR A 240 -4.99 -35.23 -22.70
CA THR A 240 -6.30 -34.72 -23.13
C THR A 240 -6.77 -33.58 -22.23
N ASP A 241 -6.69 -33.75 -20.91
CA ASP A 241 -7.08 -32.72 -19.95
C ASP A 241 -6.17 -31.49 -20.02
N LYS A 242 -4.87 -31.69 -20.23
CA LYS A 242 -3.90 -30.62 -20.45
C LYS A 242 -4.21 -29.82 -21.72
N GLY A 243 -4.55 -30.50 -22.82
CA GLY A 243 -4.97 -29.86 -24.07
C GLY A 243 -6.25 -29.04 -23.90
N LEU A 244 -7.24 -29.58 -23.17
CA LEU A 244 -8.49 -28.89 -22.88
C LEU A 244 -8.29 -27.66 -21.97
N LEU A 245 -7.44 -27.78 -20.94
CA LEU A 245 -7.06 -26.67 -20.06
C LEU A 245 -6.31 -25.58 -20.81
N GLN A 246 -5.39 -25.96 -21.71
CA GLN A 246 -4.64 -25.01 -22.52
C GLN A 246 -5.57 -24.26 -23.50
N SER A 247 -6.49 -24.97 -24.15
CA SER A 247 -7.51 -24.35 -25.00
C SER A 247 -8.41 -23.39 -24.21
N LYS A 248 -8.88 -23.78 -23.01
CA LYS A 248 -9.67 -22.91 -22.13
C LYS A 248 -8.87 -21.70 -21.65
N LEU A 249 -7.58 -21.86 -21.36
CA LEU A 249 -6.69 -20.78 -20.95
C LEU A 249 -6.46 -19.79 -22.10
N GLU A 250 -6.21 -20.28 -23.32
CA GLU A 250 -6.11 -19.45 -24.52
C GLU A 250 -7.40 -18.69 -24.79
N GLN A 251 -8.55 -19.37 -24.68
CA GLN A 251 -9.85 -18.75 -24.87
C GLN A 251 -10.16 -17.71 -23.77
N ALA A 252 -9.75 -17.96 -22.53
CA ALA A 252 -9.85 -17.01 -21.42
C ALA A 252 -8.89 -15.83 -21.57
N LEU A 253 -7.68 -16.03 -22.11
CA LEU A 253 -6.73 -14.96 -22.41
C LEU A 253 -7.21 -14.07 -23.56
N VAL A 254 -7.84 -14.67 -24.58
CA VAL A 254 -8.49 -13.92 -25.67
C VAL A 254 -9.73 -13.16 -25.15
N ALA A 255 -10.48 -13.74 -24.22
CA ALA A 255 -11.63 -13.07 -23.60
C ALA A 255 -11.25 -12.00 -22.56
N ALA A 256 -10.11 -12.16 -21.87
CA ALA A 256 -9.57 -11.21 -20.90
C ALA A 256 -8.72 -10.11 -21.54
N GLY A 257 -8.25 -10.33 -22.77
CA GLY A 257 -7.70 -9.29 -23.62
C GLY A 257 -8.82 -8.37 -24.07
N ASN A 258 -9.11 -7.33 -23.30
CA ASN A 258 -10.01 -6.25 -23.71
C ASN A 258 -9.56 -5.74 -25.10
N PRO A 259 -10.35 -5.91 -26.18
CA PRO A 259 -9.97 -5.41 -27.49
C PRO A 259 -10.09 -3.88 -27.59
N GLU A 260 -10.55 -3.21 -26.53
CA GLU A 260 -10.86 -1.78 -26.57
C GLU A 260 -9.68 -0.85 -26.29
N PHE A 261 -8.55 -1.31 -25.75
CA PHE A 261 -7.40 -0.42 -25.47
C PHE A 261 -6.04 -1.12 -25.60
N ASN A 262 -5.67 -1.50 -26.83
CA ASN A 262 -4.26 -1.73 -27.16
C ASN A 262 -3.61 -0.39 -27.56
N TYR A 263 -2.56 0.02 -26.85
CA TYR A 263 -1.77 1.23 -27.15
C TYR A 263 -1.10 1.22 -28.54
N SER A 264 -1.16 0.09 -29.25
CA SER A 264 -0.64 -0.09 -30.61
C SER A 264 -1.73 -0.14 -31.69
N ASP A 265 -3.00 0.10 -31.37
CA ASP A 265 -4.07 0.19 -32.38
C ASP A 265 -4.08 1.60 -33.01
N PRO A 266 -3.95 1.75 -34.35
CA PRO A 266 -4.03 3.03 -35.05
C PRO A 266 -5.35 3.78 -34.79
N ARG A 267 -6.42 3.11 -34.36
CA ARG A 267 -7.70 3.74 -33.98
C ARG A 267 -7.59 4.57 -32.69
N SER A 268 -6.74 4.17 -31.75
CA SER A 268 -6.48 4.90 -30.50
C SER A 268 -5.82 6.26 -30.77
N VAL A 269 -4.94 6.33 -31.78
CA VAL A 269 -4.30 7.60 -32.21
C VAL A 269 -5.34 8.58 -32.77
N ILE A 270 -6.31 8.07 -33.53
CA ILE A 270 -7.40 8.86 -34.10
C ILE A 270 -8.29 9.42 -32.99
N LEU A 271 -8.64 8.61 -31.98
CA LEU A 271 -9.45 9.07 -30.83
C LEU A 271 -8.73 10.14 -30.00
N ILE A 272 -7.43 10.00 -29.78
CA ILE A 272 -6.60 11.00 -29.10
C ILE A 272 -6.58 12.32 -29.90
N LEU A 273 -6.41 12.25 -31.23
CA LEU A 273 -6.45 13.44 -32.08
C LEU A 273 -7.82 14.14 -32.04
N PHE A 274 -8.92 13.39 -32.10
CA PHE A 274 -10.27 13.96 -32.03
C PHE A 274 -10.60 14.58 -30.67
N THR A 275 -10.12 13.99 -29.57
CA THR A 275 -10.30 14.57 -28.23
C THR A 275 -9.54 15.88 -28.08
N PHE A 276 -8.29 15.95 -28.53
CA PHE A 276 -7.54 17.22 -28.59
C PHE A 276 -8.22 18.26 -29.49
N TRP A 277 -8.77 17.83 -30.64
CA TRP A 277 -9.50 18.73 -31.54
C TRP A 277 -10.79 19.26 -30.91
N GLY A 278 -11.53 18.41 -30.20
CA GLY A 278 -12.73 18.79 -29.45
C GLY A 278 -12.40 19.81 -28.35
N ILE A 279 -11.34 19.59 -27.59
CA ILE A 279 -10.85 20.53 -26.57
C ILE A 279 -10.43 21.87 -27.22
N PHE A 280 -9.75 21.84 -28.36
CA PHE A 280 -9.34 23.05 -29.06
C PHE A 280 -10.54 23.88 -29.54
N LEU A 281 -11.56 23.22 -30.13
CA LEU A 281 -12.77 23.89 -30.59
C LEU A 281 -13.61 24.46 -29.43
N THR A 282 -13.69 23.76 -28.30
CA THR A 282 -14.38 24.29 -27.12
C THR A 282 -13.67 25.53 -26.57
N PHE A 283 -12.33 25.57 -26.54
CA PHE A 283 -11.59 26.78 -26.17
C PHE A 283 -11.84 27.96 -27.12
N ILE A 284 -11.94 27.73 -28.44
CA ILE A 284 -12.29 28.78 -29.41
C ILE A 284 -13.70 29.31 -29.16
N PHE A 285 -14.67 28.41 -28.93
CA PHE A 285 -16.05 28.80 -28.62
C PHE A 285 -16.14 29.59 -27.31
N LEU A 286 -15.46 29.13 -26.26
CA LEU A 286 -15.41 29.82 -24.97
C LEU A 286 -14.66 31.15 -25.07
N TYR A 287 -13.63 31.27 -25.92
CA TYR A 287 -12.95 32.55 -26.16
C TYR A 287 -13.87 33.60 -26.81
N LYS A 288 -14.80 33.16 -27.67
CA LYS A 288 -15.75 34.05 -28.36
C LYS A 288 -16.97 34.42 -27.52
N ILE A 289 -17.42 33.52 -26.63
CA ILE A 289 -18.62 33.70 -25.80
C ILE A 289 -18.29 34.30 -24.43
N THR A 290 -17.13 33.96 -23.86
CA THR A 290 -16.68 34.50 -22.57
C THR A 290 -15.93 35.81 -22.84
N PRO A 291 -16.15 36.91 -22.08
CA PRO A 291 -15.44 38.18 -22.27
C PRO A 291 -14.00 38.12 -21.74
N PHE A 292 -13.32 36.99 -21.97
CA PHE A 292 -11.98 36.70 -21.50
C PHE A 292 -10.94 37.61 -22.18
N SER A 293 -11.22 38.08 -23.40
CA SER A 293 -10.38 39.08 -24.09
C SER A 293 -10.33 40.42 -23.34
N SER A 294 -11.46 40.86 -22.75
CA SER A 294 -11.51 42.05 -21.90
C SER A 294 -10.86 41.81 -20.53
N TRP A 295 -10.99 40.61 -19.95
CA TRP A 295 -10.34 40.27 -18.68
C TRP A 295 -8.81 40.20 -18.78
N ILE A 296 -8.28 39.58 -19.85
CA ILE A 296 -6.84 39.56 -20.15
C ILE A 296 -6.33 40.98 -20.43
N ARG A 297 -7.05 41.77 -21.24
CA ARG A 297 -6.65 43.16 -21.52
C ARG A 297 -6.62 44.02 -20.25
N ASN A 298 -7.60 43.85 -19.36
CA ASN A 298 -7.65 44.56 -18.09
C ASN A 298 -6.51 44.15 -17.14
N ASN A 299 -6.16 42.86 -17.09
CA ASN A 299 -5.02 42.38 -16.30
C ASN A 299 -3.66 42.82 -16.87
N LEU A 300 -3.50 42.91 -18.19
CA LEU A 300 -2.30 43.46 -18.82
C LEU A 300 -2.18 44.98 -18.63
N GLN A 301 -3.30 45.72 -18.67
CA GLN A 301 -3.32 47.16 -18.37
C GLN A 301 -3.02 47.43 -16.88
N LYS A 302 -3.56 46.63 -15.95
CA LYS A 302 -3.22 46.71 -14.52
C LYS A 302 -1.73 46.50 -14.26
N LYS A 303 -1.07 45.56 -14.96
CA LYS A 303 0.39 45.39 -14.87
C LYS A 303 1.20 46.57 -15.44
N LYS A 304 0.65 47.30 -16.42
CA LYS A 304 1.29 48.49 -17.00
C LYS A 304 1.21 49.70 -16.07
N ILE A 305 0.09 49.87 -15.36
CA ILE A 305 -0.10 50.92 -14.34
C ILE A 305 0.80 50.69 -13.12
N VAL A 306 0.92 49.45 -12.65
CA VAL A 306 1.82 49.11 -11.53
C VAL A 306 3.31 49.35 -11.87
N ARG A 307 3.70 49.29 -13.15
CA ARG A 307 5.07 49.57 -13.57
C ARG A 307 5.36 51.07 -13.73
N TYR A 308 4.34 51.91 -13.92
CA TYR A 308 4.51 53.37 -14.01
C TYR A 308 4.60 54.01 -12.61
N ASN A 309 3.93 53.43 -11.61
CA ASN A 309 3.89 53.96 -10.23
C ASN A 309 5.10 53.59 -9.35
N VAL A 310 6.19 53.04 -9.91
CA VAL A 310 7.39 52.63 -9.14
C VAL A 310 8.60 53.54 -9.42
N ASN A 311 8.45 54.56 -10.27
CA ASN A 311 9.56 55.42 -10.71
C ASN A 311 9.33 56.93 -10.51
N GLU A 312 8.39 57.35 -9.66
CA GLU A 312 8.26 58.77 -9.28
C GLU A 312 8.49 58.94 -7.77
N GLU A 313 9.65 59.52 -7.49
CA GLU A 313 10.02 60.40 -6.38
C GLU A 313 9.80 59.96 -4.93
N ILE A 314 10.95 59.66 -4.32
CA ILE A 314 11.36 60.15 -3.00
C ILE A 314 11.08 61.65 -2.92
N ASP A 315 10.28 62.08 -1.96
CA ASP A 315 10.55 63.28 -1.16
C ASP A 315 9.72 63.30 0.13
N ASP A 316 10.29 64.02 1.08
CA ASP A 316 10.10 64.03 2.52
C ASP A 316 8.71 64.47 3.05
N GLU A 317 8.50 64.09 4.30
CA GLU A 317 7.89 64.88 5.38
C GLU A 317 6.43 64.65 5.85
N SER A 318 6.41 64.43 7.18
CA SER A 318 5.40 64.82 8.18
C SER A 318 4.22 63.88 8.47
N ILE A 319 4.40 63.23 9.62
CA ILE A 319 3.42 62.59 10.48
C ILE A 319 2.36 63.60 10.91
N TYR A 320 1.09 63.37 10.57
CA TYR A 320 -0.03 63.73 11.45
C TYR A 320 -1.10 62.64 11.42
N ASP A 321 -1.30 62.08 12.60
CA ASP A 321 -2.33 61.16 13.02
C ASP A 321 -3.67 61.89 13.19
N TYR A 322 -4.75 61.37 12.60
CA TYR A 322 -6.05 61.43 13.26
C TYR A 322 -6.92 60.23 12.89
N SER A 323 -7.05 59.35 13.88
CA SER A 323 -8.12 58.38 14.08
C SER A 323 -9.52 58.89 13.71
N GLY A 324 -10.34 58.03 13.09
CA GLY A 324 -11.76 58.34 12.93
C GLY A 324 -12.55 57.32 12.13
N ILE A 325 -12.72 56.12 12.67
CA ILE A 325 -13.79 55.21 12.26
C ILE A 325 -15.13 55.90 12.59
N VAL A 326 -15.90 56.31 11.59
CA VAL A 326 -17.37 56.43 11.72
C VAL A 326 -18.03 56.01 10.42
N ASN A 327 -18.70 54.88 10.52
CA ASN A 327 -19.73 54.38 9.63
C ASN A 327 -21.02 55.18 9.87
N THR A 328 -21.57 55.88 8.88
CA THR A 328 -23.01 56.22 8.86
C THR A 328 -23.49 56.63 7.47
N ASN A 329 -24.47 55.87 6.97
CA ASN A 329 -25.40 56.30 5.93
C ASN A 329 -26.11 57.59 6.35
N MET A 330 -26.21 58.57 5.44
CA MET A 330 -27.23 59.61 5.54
C MET A 330 -27.78 59.96 4.16
N GLN A 331 -29.09 59.74 4.04
CA GLN A 331 -29.95 60.09 2.91
C GLN A 331 -30.06 61.60 2.70
N ASN A 332 -30.47 61.96 1.48
CA ASN A 332 -31.08 63.23 1.06
C ASN A 332 -30.23 64.51 1.18
N ALA A 333 -29.55 64.84 0.08
CA ALA A 333 -29.32 66.22 -0.31
C ALA A 333 -29.91 66.44 -1.71
N GLY A 334 -30.93 67.29 -1.80
CA GLY A 334 -31.68 67.57 -3.02
C GLY A 334 -30.82 68.23 -4.09
N TYR A 335 -30.89 67.72 -5.31
CA TYR A 335 -30.26 68.31 -6.48
C TYR A 335 -31.12 69.47 -7.01
N ASN A 336 -30.58 70.68 -6.99
CA ASN A 336 -31.19 71.85 -7.60
C ASN A 336 -30.77 71.89 -9.09
N MET A 337 -31.72 71.66 -10.01
CA MET A 337 -31.53 71.80 -11.45
C MET A 337 -31.86 73.24 -11.86
N SER A 338 -30.88 74.00 -12.34
CA SER A 338 -31.11 75.28 -13.00
C SER A 338 -31.43 75.06 -14.48
N TYR A 339 -32.61 75.53 -14.89
CA TYR A 339 -33.09 75.47 -16.27
C TYR A 339 -32.58 76.69 -17.04
N ASN A 340 -31.94 76.46 -18.19
CA ASN A 340 -31.46 77.49 -19.09
C ASN A 340 -32.54 77.74 -20.16
N SER A 341 -33.13 78.92 -20.22
CA SER A 341 -34.12 79.28 -21.25
C SER A 341 -33.58 80.39 -22.14
N ASP A 342 -32.99 80.01 -23.27
CA ASP A 342 -32.75 80.91 -24.38
C ASP A 342 -34.06 81.11 -25.15
N TRP A 343 -34.61 82.33 -25.15
CA TRP A 343 -35.62 82.72 -26.13
C TRP A 343 -35.46 84.20 -26.53
N ASN A 344 -35.08 84.39 -27.80
CA ASN A 344 -35.04 85.65 -28.54
C ASN A 344 -36.47 86.08 -28.91
N SER A 345 -36.74 87.40 -28.91
CA SER A 345 -37.59 88.04 -29.92
C SER A 345 -37.31 89.53 -30.00
N SER A 346 -37.27 89.98 -31.24
CA SER A 346 -36.98 91.32 -31.74
C SER A 346 -38.13 92.32 -31.60
N ARG A 347 -37.73 93.59 -31.77
CA ARG A 347 -38.49 94.83 -32.03
C ARG A 347 -39.07 95.60 -30.86
#